data_AF-A0A496UR01-F1
#
_entry.id   AF-A0A496UR01-F1
#
_cell.length_a   1.000
_cell.length_b   1.000
_cell.length_c   1.000
_cell.angle_alpha   90.00
_cell.angle_beta   90.00
_cell.angle_gamma   90.00
#
_symmetry.space_group_name_H-M   'P 1'
#
loop_
_entity.id
_entity.type
_entity.pdbx_description
1 polymer ?
#
loop_
_entity_poly.entity_id
_entity_poly.type
_entity_poly.pdbx_seq_one_letter_code
_entity_poly.pdbx_strand_id
1 'polypeptide(L)'
;MTPPRPAVLAGAWYPADPDELADLVDGWFSGGSPRTTPPAGRPLIVVAPHAGFAYSGATAGLAHSVLRAHGARRVVIMAPNHRTALDRIALSGADSFTTPLGRVPVDRQAVAHLAASPAFV
;
A
#
# COMPACT_ATOMS: atom_id res chain seq x y z
N MET A 1 6.53 -12.01 19.81
CA MET A 1 6.52 -11.24 18.54
C MET A 1 5.70 -12.01 17.54
N THR A 2 4.77 -11.35 16.85
CA THR A 2 3.98 -11.98 15.80
C THR A 2 4.85 -12.03 14.54
N PRO A 3 4.89 -13.15 13.80
CA PRO A 3 5.72 -13.24 12.60
C PRO A 3 5.36 -12.15 11.57
N PRO A 4 6.33 -11.72 10.76
CA PRO A 4 6.06 -10.81 9.65
C PRO A 4 5.11 -11.48 8.65
N ARG A 5 4.22 -10.68 8.05
CA ARG A 5 3.34 -11.15 6.97
C ARG A 5 4.14 -11.23 5.65
N PRO A 6 4.23 -12.41 5.01
CA PRO A 6 4.98 -12.59 3.78
C PRO A 6 4.30 -11.92 2.56
N ALA A 7 5.09 -11.59 1.54
CA ALA A 7 4.62 -11.12 0.23
C ALA A 7 4.08 -12.28 -0.62
N VAL A 8 2.91 -12.82 -0.26
CA VAL A 8 2.35 -14.04 -0.88
C VAL A 8 1.98 -13.92 -2.37
N LEU A 9 2.01 -12.71 -2.94
CA LEU A 9 1.69 -12.45 -4.35
C LEU A 9 2.92 -12.09 -5.19
N ALA A 10 4.11 -11.99 -4.58
CA ALA A 10 5.36 -11.77 -5.29
C ALA A 10 5.66 -12.94 -6.23
N GLY A 11 6.09 -12.63 -7.45
CA GLY A 11 6.32 -13.61 -8.52
C GLY A 11 5.05 -14.04 -9.28
N ALA A 12 3.87 -13.59 -8.84
CA ALA A 12 2.60 -13.87 -9.52
C ALA A 12 1.88 -12.60 -9.97
N TRP A 13 1.71 -11.62 -9.07
CA TRP A 13 0.99 -10.37 -9.37
C TRP A 13 1.95 -9.21 -9.69
N TYR A 14 3.18 -9.31 -9.20
CA TYR A 14 4.26 -8.35 -9.39
C TYR A 14 5.60 -9.11 -9.25
N PRO A 15 6.71 -8.59 -9.78
CA PRO A 15 8.00 -9.28 -9.71
C PRO A 15 8.42 -9.60 -8.27
N ALA A 16 9.03 -10.79 -8.11
CA ALA A 16 9.66 -11.17 -6.84
C ALA A 16 11.10 -10.65 -6.75
N ASP A 17 11.72 -10.35 -7.88
CA ASP A 17 13.06 -9.77 -7.94
C ASP A 17 13.01 -8.29 -7.49
N PRO A 18 13.85 -7.88 -6.53
CA PRO A 18 13.82 -6.53 -5.97
C PRO A 18 14.24 -5.46 -6.99
N ASP A 19 15.20 -5.77 -7.86
CA ASP A 19 15.73 -4.81 -8.84
C ASP A 19 14.70 -4.59 -9.96
N GLU A 20 14.10 -5.67 -10.48
CA GLU A 20 13.01 -5.59 -11.46
C GLU A 20 11.80 -4.82 -10.90
N LEU A 21 11.44 -5.08 -9.64
CA LEU A 21 10.33 -4.37 -9.00
C LEU A 21 10.64 -2.89 -8.79
N ALA A 22 11.86 -2.55 -8.39
CA ALA A 22 12.28 -1.17 -8.20
C ALA A 22 12.24 -0.40 -9.52
N ASP A 23 12.80 -0.96 -10.59
CA ASP A 23 12.83 -0.35 -11.92
C ASP A 23 11.42 -0.08 -12.45
N LEU A 24 10.50 -1.03 -12.30
CA LEU A 24 9.10 -0.83 -12.70
C LEU A 24 8.43 0.32 -11.92
N VAL A 25 8.58 0.32 -10.60
CA VAL A 25 7.95 1.31 -9.73
C VAL A 25 8.53 2.70 -9.99
N ASP A 26 9.85 2.83 -10.11
CA ASP A 26 10.51 4.10 -10.44
C ASP A 26 10.18 4.56 -11.86
N GLY A 27 10.00 3.64 -12.81
CA GLY A 27 9.50 3.93 -14.14
C GLY A 27 8.12 4.58 -14.13
N TRP A 28 7.18 4.08 -13.30
CA TRP A 28 5.85 4.69 -13.18
C TRP A 28 5.89 6.07 -12.49
N PHE A 29 6.79 6.26 -11.54
CA PHE A 29 6.97 7.57 -10.90
C PHE A 29 7.63 8.60 -11.82
N SER A 30 8.54 8.17 -12.69
CA SER A 30 9.29 9.05 -13.59
C SER A 30 8.51 9.39 -14.86
N GLY A 31 7.77 8.43 -15.42
CA GLY A 31 6.93 8.62 -16.61
C GLY A 31 5.56 9.26 -16.32
N GLY A 32 5.13 9.24 -15.05
CA GLY A 32 3.86 9.78 -14.60
C GLY A 32 3.95 11.24 -14.18
N SER A 33 4.43 12.14 -15.05
CA SER A 33 4.18 13.56 -14.82
C SER A 33 2.66 13.73 -14.81
N PRO A 34 2.03 14.16 -13.70
CA PRO A 34 0.59 14.25 -13.67
C PRO A 34 0.20 15.25 -14.78
N ARG A 35 -0.53 14.78 -15.79
CA ARG A 35 -1.05 15.62 -16.89
C ARG A 35 -1.97 16.73 -16.37
N THR A 36 -2.33 16.64 -15.10
CA THR A 36 -3.14 17.57 -14.32
C THR A 36 -2.29 18.12 -13.20
N THR A 37 -2.34 19.43 -12.99
CA THR A 37 -1.80 20.07 -11.78
C THR A 37 -2.30 19.30 -10.55
N PRO A 38 -1.41 18.87 -9.63
CA PRO A 38 -1.86 18.25 -8.38
C PRO A 38 -2.90 19.17 -7.72
N PRO A 39 -4.00 18.61 -7.17
CA PRO A 39 -4.97 19.42 -6.46
C PRO A 39 -4.25 20.25 -5.39
N ALA A 40 -4.65 21.52 -5.24
CA ALA A 40 -4.04 22.41 -4.27
C ALA A 40 -4.13 21.80 -2.85
N GLY A 41 -3.02 21.78 -2.11
CA GLY A 41 -2.93 21.27 -0.75
C GLY A 41 -2.14 19.98 -0.61
N ARG A 42 -2.26 19.32 0.55
CA ARG A 42 -1.63 18.02 0.82
C ARG A 42 -2.72 16.93 0.69
N PRO A 43 -2.70 16.08 -0.34
CA PRO A 43 -3.65 14.97 -0.46
C PRO A 43 -3.54 14.06 0.76
N LEU A 44 -4.66 13.85 1.44
CA LEU A 44 -4.76 12.98 2.61
C LEU A 44 -5.06 11.53 2.25
N ILE A 45 -5.68 11.30 1.09
CA ILE A 45 -6.18 9.99 0.64
C ILE A 45 -5.90 9.86 -0.86
N VAL A 46 -5.45 8.68 -1.26
CA VAL A 46 -5.35 8.26 -2.67
C VAL A 46 -6.12 6.95 -2.83
N VAL A 47 -6.84 6.84 -3.93
CA VAL A 47 -7.50 5.58 -4.34
C VAL A 47 -6.74 5.04 -5.54
N ALA A 48 -6.27 3.79 -5.43
CA ALA A 48 -5.48 3.13 -6.46
C ALA A 48 -6.05 1.73 -6.74
N PRO A 49 -5.96 1.25 -7.99
CA PRO A 49 -6.33 -0.13 -8.32
C PRO A 49 -5.33 -1.13 -7.70
N HIS A 50 -5.81 -2.34 -7.40
CA HIS A 50 -5.03 -3.40 -6.76
C HIS A 50 -4.92 -4.69 -7.58
N ALA A 51 -5.12 -4.64 -8.92
CA ALA A 51 -4.91 -5.78 -9.80
C ALA A 51 -3.41 -6.13 -9.96
N GLY A 52 -3.10 -7.21 -10.69
CA GLY A 52 -1.72 -7.51 -11.06
C GLY A 52 -1.07 -6.34 -11.82
N PHE A 53 0.23 -6.13 -11.61
CA PHE A 53 0.97 -4.97 -12.09
C PHE A 53 0.95 -4.81 -13.61
N ALA A 54 0.88 -5.92 -14.35
CA ALA A 54 0.69 -5.92 -15.80
C ALA A 54 -0.59 -5.18 -16.25
N TYR A 55 -1.62 -5.12 -15.40
CA TYR A 55 -2.90 -4.50 -15.71
C TYR A 55 -3.08 -3.13 -15.06
N SER A 56 -2.56 -2.93 -13.84
CA SER A 56 -2.88 -1.75 -13.05
C SER A 56 -1.68 -0.97 -12.50
N GLY A 57 -0.45 -1.44 -12.73
CA GLY A 57 0.77 -0.86 -12.17
C GLY A 57 0.94 0.62 -12.51
N ALA A 58 0.85 0.97 -13.79
CA ALA A 58 0.99 2.36 -14.25
C ALA A 58 -0.07 3.30 -13.65
N THR A 59 -1.33 2.87 -13.59
CA THR A 59 -2.42 3.65 -12.99
C THR A 59 -2.21 3.83 -11.48
N ALA A 60 -1.79 2.79 -10.78
CA ALA A 60 -1.46 2.88 -9.36
C ALA A 60 -0.25 3.81 -9.12
N GLY A 61 0.79 3.73 -9.96
CA GLY A 61 1.96 4.61 -9.88
C GLY A 61 1.60 6.09 -10.06
N LEU A 62 0.73 6.41 -11.03
CA LEU A 62 0.20 7.77 -11.20
C LEU A 62 -0.59 8.24 -9.96
N ALA A 63 -1.42 7.38 -9.39
CA ALA A 63 -2.18 7.72 -8.19
C ALA A 63 -1.25 8.01 -7.00
N HIS A 64 -0.17 7.24 -6.83
CA HIS A 64 0.77 7.42 -5.73
C HIS A 64 1.77 8.57 -5.97
N SER A 65 2.01 9.01 -7.22
CA SER A 65 3.00 10.07 -7.51
C SER A 65 2.64 11.39 -6.82
N VAL A 66 1.35 11.67 -6.62
CA VAL A 66 0.88 12.86 -5.89
C VAL A 66 1.31 12.86 -4.41
N LEU A 67 1.63 11.70 -3.83
CA LEU A 67 2.07 11.58 -2.44
C LEU A 67 3.57 11.81 -2.26
N ARG A 68 4.38 11.68 -3.33
CA ARG A 68 5.86 11.79 -3.23
C ARG A 68 6.30 13.12 -2.60
N ALA A 69 5.60 14.21 -2.90
CA ALA A 69 5.93 15.54 -2.39
C ALA A 69 5.63 15.75 -0.89
N HIS A 70 4.91 14.81 -0.23
CA HIS A 70 4.31 15.08 1.08
C HIS A 70 4.90 14.32 2.26
N GLY A 71 5.91 13.45 2.05
CA GLY A 71 6.75 12.91 3.13
C GLY A 71 5.97 12.29 4.29
N ALA A 72 5.06 11.35 4.01
CA ALA A 72 4.23 10.72 5.03
C ALA A 72 5.07 9.86 5.98
N ARG A 73 4.86 10.05 7.30
CA ARG A 73 5.51 9.21 8.34
C ARG A 73 4.71 7.96 8.68
N ARG A 74 3.41 7.97 8.37
CA ARG A 74 2.48 6.87 8.60
C ARG A 74 1.51 6.81 7.41
N VAL A 75 1.27 5.60 6.91
CA VAL A 75 0.30 5.33 5.85
C VAL A 75 -0.73 4.34 6.38
N VAL A 76 -2.01 4.63 6.14
CA VAL A 76 -3.11 3.70 6.41
C VAL A 76 -3.56 3.13 5.08
N ILE A 77 -3.53 1.80 4.94
CA ILE A 77 -4.02 1.08 3.76
C ILE A 77 -5.35 0.45 4.13
N MET A 78 -6.41 0.84 3.44
CA MET A 78 -7.74 0.25 3.55
C MET A 78 -8.05 -0.49 2.25
N ALA A 79 -8.47 -1.75 2.35
CA ALA A 79 -8.74 -2.59 1.20
C ALA A 79 -9.96 -3.51 1.46
N PRO A 80 -10.69 -3.88 0.40
CA PRO A 80 -11.79 -4.85 0.53
C PRO A 80 -11.26 -6.24 0.88
N ASN A 81 -12.06 -7.02 1.61
CA ASN A 81 -11.83 -8.45 1.80
C ASN A 81 -12.55 -9.24 0.70
N HIS A 82 -11.79 -9.95 -0.13
CA HIS A 82 -12.33 -10.77 -1.23
C HIS A 82 -12.61 -12.23 -0.85
N ARG A 83 -12.30 -12.66 0.38
CA ARG A 83 -12.37 -14.07 0.78
C ARG A 83 -13.52 -14.39 1.71
N THR A 84 -13.83 -13.48 2.62
CA THR A 84 -14.86 -13.70 3.63
C THR A 84 -15.66 -12.43 3.86
N ALA A 85 -16.93 -12.60 4.21
CA ALA A 85 -17.74 -11.49 4.70
C ALA A 85 -17.20 -11.04 6.07
N LEU A 86 -17.07 -9.72 6.23
CA LEU A 86 -16.77 -9.10 7.51
C LEU A 86 -17.87 -8.06 7.78
N ASP A 87 -18.36 -8.05 9.00
CA ASP A 87 -19.28 -7.03 9.52
C ASP A 87 -18.55 -5.80 10.08
N ARG A 88 -17.22 -5.91 10.26
CA ARG A 88 -16.33 -4.93 10.89
C ARG A 88 -15.01 -4.81 10.12
N ILE A 89 -14.20 -3.81 10.46
CA ILE A 89 -12.90 -3.58 9.80
C ILE A 89 -11.81 -4.40 10.48
N ALA A 90 -11.21 -5.34 9.76
CA ALA A 90 -10.13 -6.16 10.29
C ALA A 90 -8.79 -5.41 10.37
N LEU A 91 -8.09 -5.54 11.49
CA LEU A 91 -6.73 -5.06 11.71
C LEU A 91 -5.71 -6.19 11.51
N SER A 92 -4.54 -5.86 10.98
CA SER A 92 -3.46 -6.84 10.86
C SER A 92 -2.84 -7.16 12.22
N GLY A 93 -2.80 -8.44 12.57
CA GLY A 93 -2.08 -8.93 13.76
C GLY A 93 -0.55 -8.93 13.63
N ALA A 94 -0.02 -8.80 12.41
CA ALA A 94 1.41 -8.87 12.11
C ALA A 94 2.20 -7.66 12.64
N ASP A 95 3.47 -7.88 13.00
CA ASP A 95 4.36 -6.80 13.43
C ASP A 95 4.97 -6.03 12.23
N SER A 96 5.01 -6.65 11.05
CA SER A 96 5.48 -6.04 9.81
C SER A 96 4.97 -6.79 8.59
N PHE A 97 5.04 -6.15 7.42
CA PHE A 97 4.83 -6.76 6.11
C PHE A 97 6.18 -6.82 5.39
N THR A 98 6.52 -7.96 4.81
CA THR A 98 7.68 -8.05 3.90
C THR A 98 7.23 -7.77 2.49
N THR A 99 8.04 -7.04 1.73
CA THR A 99 7.95 -6.89 0.27
C THR A 99 9.31 -7.24 -0.33
N PRO A 100 9.42 -7.44 -1.67
CA PRO A 100 10.74 -7.58 -2.29
C PRO A 100 11.65 -6.36 -2.05
N LEU A 101 11.08 -5.15 -1.91
CA LEU A 101 11.82 -3.91 -1.62
C LEU A 101 12.15 -3.71 -0.14
N GLY A 102 11.80 -4.67 0.72
CA GLY A 102 12.14 -4.65 2.14
C GLY A 102 10.95 -4.76 3.09
N ARG A 103 11.23 -4.58 4.38
CA ARG A 103 10.24 -4.74 5.45
C ARG A 103 9.58 -3.41 5.80
N VAL A 104 8.26 -3.40 5.84
CA VAL A 104 7.45 -2.27 6.30
C VAL A 104 6.88 -2.58 7.69
N PRO A 105 7.27 -1.84 8.75
CA PRO A 105 6.75 -2.07 10.09
C PRO A 105 5.28 -1.66 10.20
N VAL A 106 4.50 -2.43 10.97
CA VAL A 106 3.14 -2.04 11.35
C VAL A 106 3.22 -1.13 12.56
N ASP A 107 2.50 0.00 12.51
CA ASP A 107 2.40 0.90 13.66
C ASP A 107 1.49 0.29 14.75
N ARG A 108 2.11 -0.39 15.71
CA ARG A 108 1.38 -1.14 16.75
C ARG A 108 0.61 -0.22 17.70
N GLN A 109 1.09 1.00 17.92
CA GLN A 109 0.37 1.98 18.74
C GLN A 109 -0.91 2.43 18.02
N ALA A 110 -0.84 2.70 16.72
CA ALA A 110 -2.02 3.05 15.92
C ALA A 110 -3.01 1.87 15.86
N VAL A 111 -2.54 0.63 15.67
CA VAL A 111 -3.39 -0.56 15.69
C VAL A 111 -4.10 -0.72 17.04
N ALA A 112 -3.38 -0.60 18.16
CA ALA A 112 -3.97 -0.70 19.49
C ALA A 112 -5.03 0.38 19.74
N HIS A 113 -4.79 1.60 19.25
CA HIS A 113 -5.76 2.69 19.33
C HIS A 113 -7.03 2.40 18.52
N LEU A 114 -6.91 1.87 17.30
CA LEU A 114 -8.06 1.49 16.47
C LEU A 114 -8.84 0.31 17.06
N ALA A 115 -8.14 -0.68 17.63
CA ALA A 115 -8.75 -1.86 18.24
C ALA A 115 -9.63 -1.54 19.47
N ALA A 116 -9.45 -0.37 20.10
CA ALA A 116 -10.32 0.09 21.18
C ALA A 116 -11.72 0.52 20.68
N SER A 117 -11.89 0.72 19.37
CA SER A 117 -13.18 1.08 18.77
C SER A 117 -13.98 -0.16 18.40
N PRO A 118 -15.32 -0.16 18.61
CA PRO A 118 -16.18 -1.26 18.20
C PRO A 118 -16.39 -1.33 16.67
N ALA A 119 -15.72 -0.50 15.87
CA ALA A 119 -15.73 -0.66 14.41
C ALA A 119 -14.69 -1.68 13.91
N PHE A 120 -13.72 -2.05 14.75
CA PHE A 120 -12.57 -2.88 14.35
C PHE A 120 -12.60 -4.26 15.01
N VAL A 121 -11.99 -5.23 14.32
CA VAL A 121 -11.74 -6.61 14.78
C VAL A 121 -10.30 -7.02 14.53
#